data_AF-A0A951Z2G4-F1
#
_entry.id   AF-A0A951Z2G4-F1
#
_cell.length_a   1.000
_cell.length_b   1.000
_cell.length_c   1.000
_cell.angle_alpha   90.00
_cell.angle_beta   90.00
_cell.angle_gamma   90.00
#
_symmetry.space_group_name_H-M   'P 1'
#
loop_
_entity.id
_entity.type
_entity.pdbx_description
1 polymer ?
#
loop_
_entity_poly.entity_id
_entity_poly.type
_entity_poly.pdbx_seq_one_letter_code
_entity_poly.pdbx_strand_id
1 'polypeptide(L)'
;MISLFLLAGNQPADIAFQRNNLIWDAAYSRMAAQTDYWFKSGDFPRSIQQLKFTYELDPHDYHIASDLAWMLENIEEYEEAEAVYARYIKDNPGDPDRALPPAQSAFNNKEYAKVIALLEPVLSDQAHPNVFRLLAHAYNRTEKFKDALRVWDWYLRLHPDDEAGKRNRDNVAKKIGG
;
A
#
# COMPACT_ATOMS: atom_id res chain seq x y z
N MET A 1 -28.05 36.10 -32.57
CA MET A 1 -28.57 35.94 -31.19
C MET A 1 -27.40 35.56 -30.30
N ILE A 2 -27.18 36.37 -29.27
CA ILE A 2 -26.03 36.33 -28.38
C ILE A 2 -26.22 35.22 -27.34
N SER A 3 -25.15 34.43 -27.18
CA SER A 3 -24.69 33.60 -26.05
C SER A 3 -25.64 33.25 -24.90
N LEU A 4 -25.73 31.94 -24.60
CA LEU A 4 -25.93 31.45 -23.24
C LEU A 4 -25.16 30.12 -23.00
N PHE A 5 -23.84 30.20 -23.08
CA PHE A 5 -22.95 29.32 -22.33
C PHE A 5 -22.65 30.04 -21.00
N LEU A 6 -22.81 29.36 -19.86
CA LEU A 6 -22.40 29.70 -18.47
C LEU A 6 -23.56 29.69 -17.44
N LEU A 7 -24.14 28.53 -17.13
CA LEU A 7 -24.91 28.36 -15.87
C LEU A 7 -24.84 26.92 -15.32
N ALA A 8 -23.72 26.20 -15.53
CA ALA A 8 -23.50 24.89 -14.91
C ALA A 8 -22.51 24.93 -13.73
N GLY A 9 -22.16 26.12 -13.23
CA GLY A 9 -21.03 26.29 -12.31
C GLY A 9 -21.36 26.76 -10.89
N ASN A 10 -22.62 26.84 -10.47
CA ASN A 10 -23.00 27.39 -9.15
C ASN A 10 -24.42 26.97 -8.73
N GLN A 11 -24.76 25.68 -8.75
CA GLN A 11 -25.97 25.26 -8.05
C GLN A 11 -25.72 25.24 -6.53
N PRO A 12 -26.69 25.61 -5.68
CA PRO A 12 -26.51 25.61 -4.22
C PRO A 12 -26.03 24.26 -3.64
N ALA A 13 -26.42 23.15 -4.28
CA ALA A 13 -25.95 21.81 -3.94
C ALA A 13 -24.44 21.62 -4.21
N ASP A 14 -23.93 22.16 -5.32
CA ASP A 14 -22.50 22.10 -5.67
C ASP A 14 -21.66 22.91 -4.67
N ILE A 15 -22.15 24.08 -4.26
CA ILE A 15 -21.49 24.94 -3.27
C ILE A 15 -21.47 24.27 -1.89
N ALA A 16 -22.58 23.64 -1.48
CA ALA A 16 -22.64 22.91 -0.22
C ALA A 16 -21.71 21.69 -0.22
N PHE A 17 -21.67 20.95 -1.32
CA PHE A 17 -20.74 19.83 -1.51
C PHE A 17 -19.28 20.29 -1.44
N GLN A 18 -18.90 21.34 -2.16
CA GLN A 18 -17.55 21.91 -2.13
C GLN A 18 -17.16 22.39 -0.73
N ARG A 19 -18.06 23.07 -0.01
CA ARG A 19 -17.80 23.52 1.37
C ARG A 19 -17.57 22.34 2.31
N ASN A 20 -18.38 21.29 2.19
CA ASN A 20 -18.22 20.09 3.01
C ASN A 20 -16.88 19.41 2.76
N ASN A 21 -16.46 19.28 1.49
CA ASN A 21 -15.16 18.71 1.16
C ASN A 21 -14.01 19.54 1.73
N LEU A 22 -14.06 20.87 1.61
CA LEU A 22 -13.03 21.75 2.19
C LEU A 22 -12.93 21.60 3.72
N ILE A 23 -14.05 21.42 4.41
CA ILE A 23 -14.05 21.20 5.87
C ILE A 23 -13.39 19.85 6.20
N TRP A 24 -13.74 18.79 5.47
CA TRP A 24 -13.12 17.49 5.65
C TRP A 24 -11.63 17.51 5.32
N ASP A 25 -11.22 18.12 4.21
CA ASP A 25 -9.81 18.26 3.82
C ASP A 25 -9.00 18.99 4.90
N ALA A 26 -9.54 20.09 5.44
CA ALA A 26 -8.89 20.83 6.52
C ALA A 26 -8.81 20.00 7.82
N ALA A 27 -9.86 19.25 8.15
CA ALA A 27 -9.90 18.37 9.30
C ALA A 27 -8.89 17.22 9.17
N TYR A 28 -8.87 16.52 8.03
CA TYR A 28 -7.92 15.46 7.72
C TYR A 28 -6.49 15.97 7.74
N SER A 29 -6.23 17.12 7.10
CA SER A 29 -4.89 17.74 7.11
C SER A 29 -4.41 18.04 8.52
N ARG A 30 -5.31 18.52 9.39
CA ARG A 30 -4.99 18.77 10.80
C ARG A 30 -4.74 17.47 11.56
N MET A 31 -5.56 16.44 11.36
CA MET A 31 -5.38 15.13 11.98
C MET A 31 -4.03 14.51 11.59
N ALA A 32 -3.68 14.54 10.30
CA ALA A 32 -2.40 14.06 9.80
C ALA A 32 -1.21 14.82 10.44
N ALA A 33 -1.27 16.16 10.50
CA ALA A 33 -0.25 16.97 11.15
C ALA A 33 -0.13 16.68 12.67
N GLN A 34 -1.25 16.41 13.33
CA GLN A 34 -1.30 16.04 14.75
C GLN A 34 -0.66 14.67 14.99
N THR A 35 -0.97 13.67 14.15
CA THR A 35 -0.35 12.33 14.18
C THR A 35 1.17 12.44 14.00
N ASP A 36 1.64 13.19 12.99
CA ASP A 36 3.08 13.37 12.72
C ASP A 36 3.79 14.06 13.89
N TYR A 37 3.18 15.09 14.49
CA TYR A 37 3.71 15.73 15.69
C TYR A 37 3.85 14.73 16.85
N TRP A 38 2.80 13.95 17.14
CA TRP A 38 2.83 12.98 18.23
C TRP A 38 3.87 11.90 17.97
N PHE A 39 3.97 11.37 16.76
CA PHE A 39 4.98 10.41 16.35
C PHE A 39 6.39 10.95 16.59
N LYS A 40 6.68 12.17 16.12
CA LYS A 40 7.99 12.84 16.32
C LYS A 40 8.33 13.09 17.79
N SER A 41 7.32 13.36 18.62
CA SER A 41 7.49 13.52 20.06
C SER A 41 7.61 12.21 20.84
N GLY A 42 7.45 11.05 20.17
CA GLY A 42 7.45 9.73 20.81
C GLY A 42 6.14 9.36 21.51
N ASP A 43 5.06 10.11 21.27
CA ASP A 43 3.74 9.78 21.81
C ASP A 43 3.00 8.81 20.89
N PHE A 44 3.50 7.58 20.89
CA PHE A 44 2.93 6.49 20.09
C PHE A 44 1.48 6.15 20.48
N PRO A 45 1.06 6.17 21.76
CA PRO A 45 -0.34 5.91 22.12
C PRO A 45 -1.32 6.88 21.45
N ARG A 46 -1.05 8.20 21.46
CA ARG A 46 -1.92 9.18 20.78
C ARG A 46 -1.87 9.05 19.27
N SER A 47 -0.71 8.74 18.71
CA SER A 47 -0.54 8.50 17.27
C SER A 47 -1.39 7.30 16.81
N ILE A 48 -1.33 6.17 17.53
CA ILE A 48 -2.12 4.96 17.25
C ILE A 48 -3.61 5.24 17.41
N GLN A 49 -4.03 5.94 18.48
CA GLN A 49 -5.43 6.31 18.69
C GLN A 49 -5.98 7.13 17.51
N GLN A 50 -5.20 8.09 17.01
CA GLN A 50 -5.59 8.92 15.88
C GLN A 50 -5.65 8.12 14.59
N LEU A 51 -4.68 7.23 14.34
CA LEU A 51 -4.67 6.33 13.19
C LEU A 51 -5.87 5.36 13.19
N LYS A 52 -6.23 4.79 14.36
CA LYS A 52 -7.44 3.98 14.51
C LYS A 52 -8.68 4.78 14.12
N PHE A 53 -8.81 6.01 14.62
CA PHE A 53 -9.93 6.87 14.28
C PHE A 53 -9.98 7.19 12.78
N THR A 54 -8.86 7.56 12.16
CA THR A 54 -8.83 7.89 10.73
C THR A 54 -9.07 6.67 9.84
N TYR A 55 -8.66 5.48 10.28
CA TYR A 55 -8.94 4.23 9.56
C TYR A 55 -10.43 3.86 9.58
N GLU A 56 -11.16 4.21 10.64
CA GLU A 56 -12.63 4.08 10.64
C GLU A 56 -13.31 5.05 9.68
N LEU A 57 -12.71 6.22 9.40
CA LEU A 57 -13.26 7.18 8.45
C LEU A 57 -12.98 6.77 7.00
N ASP A 58 -11.79 6.24 6.73
CA ASP A 58 -11.41 5.73 5.41
C ASP A 58 -10.64 4.40 5.51
N PRO A 59 -11.36 3.26 5.45
CA PRO A 59 -10.72 1.94 5.48
C PRO A 59 -10.03 1.55 4.17
N HIS A 60 -10.09 2.40 3.13
CA HIS A 60 -9.49 2.14 1.82
C HIS A 60 -8.12 2.83 1.65
N ASP A 61 -7.71 3.66 2.62
CA ASP A 61 -6.43 4.35 2.55
C ASP A 61 -5.27 3.42 2.91
N TYR A 62 -4.45 3.11 1.90
CA TYR A 62 -3.23 2.32 2.00
C TYR A 62 -2.28 2.84 3.10
N HIS A 63 -2.07 4.15 3.17
CA HIS A 63 -1.09 4.76 4.08
C HIS A 63 -1.58 4.64 5.52
N ILE A 64 -2.86 4.91 5.78
CA ILE A 64 -3.43 4.80 7.12
C ILE A 64 -3.36 3.35 7.61
N ALA A 65 -3.76 2.38 6.78
CA ALA A 65 -3.70 0.96 7.13
C ALA A 65 -2.25 0.50 7.41
N SER A 66 -1.32 0.90 6.55
CA SER A 66 0.11 0.57 6.68
C SER A 66 0.72 1.18 7.94
N ASP A 67 0.49 2.47 8.19
CA ASP A 67 1.04 3.18 9.34
C ASP A 67 0.47 2.64 10.64
N LEU A 68 -0.85 2.38 10.69
CA LEU A 68 -1.49 1.81 11.88
C LEU A 68 -0.92 0.44 12.22
N ALA A 69 -0.88 -0.47 11.24
CA ALA A 69 -0.37 -1.82 11.48
C ALA A 69 1.13 -1.81 11.83
N TRP A 70 1.93 -0.99 11.16
CA TRP A 70 3.35 -0.83 11.49
C TRP A 70 3.56 -0.28 12.91
N MET A 71 2.79 0.71 13.34
CA MET A 71 2.89 1.22 14.71
C MET A 71 2.49 0.16 15.74
N LEU A 72 1.46 -0.64 15.46
CA LEU A 72 1.05 -1.76 16.32
C LEU A 72 2.13 -2.84 16.41
N GLU A 73 2.78 -3.21 15.30
CA GLU A 73 3.92 -4.13 15.29
C GLU A 73 5.09 -3.63 16.14
N ASN A 74 5.40 -2.34 16.10
CA ASN A 74 6.50 -1.75 16.88
C ASN A 74 6.25 -1.74 18.39
N ILE A 75 4.99 -1.81 18.81
CA ILE A 75 4.62 -1.98 20.22
C ILE A 75 4.25 -3.43 20.56
N GLU A 76 4.61 -4.37 19.69
CA GLU A 76 4.40 -5.82 19.84
C GLU A 76 2.93 -6.27 19.88
N GLU A 77 2.00 -5.43 19.43
CA GLU A 77 0.56 -5.74 19.29
C GLU A 77 0.27 -6.42 17.95
N TYR A 78 0.92 -7.57 17.72
CA TYR A 78 0.90 -8.26 16.42
C TYR A 78 -0.49 -8.76 16.01
N GLU A 79 -1.32 -9.19 16.96
CA GLU A 79 -2.69 -9.67 16.65
C GLU A 79 -3.57 -8.54 16.10
N GLU A 80 -3.46 -7.34 16.69
CA GLU A 80 -4.21 -6.19 16.21
C GLU A 80 -3.67 -5.70 14.85
N ALA A 81 -2.36 -5.73 14.63
CA ALA A 81 -1.76 -5.40 13.33
C ALA A 81 -2.26 -6.34 12.22
N GLU A 82 -2.29 -7.66 12.46
CA GLU A 82 -2.83 -8.63 11.51
C GLU A 82 -4.32 -8.41 11.25
N ALA A 83 -5.10 -8.03 12.27
CA ALA A 83 -6.51 -7.69 12.09
C ALA A 83 -6.71 -6.44 11.20
N VAL A 84 -5.84 -5.43 11.32
CA VAL A 84 -5.85 -4.24 10.45
C VAL A 84 -5.59 -4.64 9.00
N TYR A 85 -4.53 -5.42 8.74
CA TYR A 85 -4.21 -5.89 7.38
C TYR A 85 -5.33 -6.75 6.79
N ALA A 86 -5.89 -7.67 7.57
CA ALA A 86 -6.96 -8.55 7.10
C ALA A 86 -8.22 -7.75 6.73
N ARG A 87 -8.56 -6.73 7.52
CA ARG A 87 -9.65 -5.80 7.19
C ARG A 87 -9.34 -4.98 5.94
N TYR A 88 -8.13 -4.43 5.81
CA TYR A 88 -7.74 -3.64 4.64
C TYR A 88 -7.87 -4.45 3.35
N ILE A 89 -7.37 -5.69 3.33
CA ILE A 89 -7.51 -6.59 2.18
C ILE A 89 -8.99 -6.87 1.86
N LYS A 90 -9.82 -7.08 2.88
CA LYS A 90 -11.25 -7.38 2.73
C LYS A 90 -12.02 -6.17 2.16
N ASP A 91 -11.71 -4.98 2.62
CA ASP A 91 -12.41 -3.75 2.24
C ASP A 91 -11.94 -3.23 0.87
N ASN A 92 -10.78 -3.68 0.37
CA ASN A 92 -10.21 -3.27 -0.91
C ASN A 92 -10.14 -4.39 -1.97
N PRO A 93 -11.20 -5.16 -2.27
CA PRO A 93 -11.12 -6.36 -3.11
C PRO A 93 -10.74 -6.11 -4.58
N GLY A 94 -10.81 -4.86 -5.05
CA GLY A 94 -10.42 -4.45 -6.40
C GLY A 94 -9.00 -3.88 -6.51
N ASP A 95 -8.36 -3.57 -5.39
CA ASP A 95 -7.01 -3.01 -5.37
C ASP A 95 -5.98 -4.15 -5.59
N PRO A 96 -5.17 -4.11 -6.66
CA PRO A 96 -4.11 -5.10 -6.89
C PRO A 96 -2.97 -5.00 -5.87
N ASP A 97 -2.85 -3.87 -5.17
CA ASP A 97 -1.80 -3.60 -4.18
C ASP A 97 -2.25 -3.86 -2.74
N ARG A 98 -3.49 -4.33 -2.53
CA ARG A 98 -4.08 -4.52 -1.19
C ARG A 98 -3.26 -5.42 -0.26
N ALA A 99 -2.51 -6.36 -0.83
CA ALA A 99 -1.68 -7.29 -0.08
C ALA A 99 -0.24 -6.77 0.15
N LEU A 100 0.11 -5.61 -0.40
CA LEU A 100 1.45 -5.04 -0.30
C LEU A 100 1.83 -4.65 1.13
N PRO A 101 1.00 -3.98 1.95
CA PRO A 101 1.37 -3.65 3.33
C PRO A 101 1.74 -4.87 4.19
N PRO A 102 0.88 -5.90 4.32
CA PRO A 102 1.24 -7.08 5.12
C PRO A 102 2.40 -7.87 4.50
N ALA A 103 2.54 -7.87 3.16
CA ALA A 103 3.68 -8.52 2.51
C ALA A 103 5.00 -7.80 2.80
N GLN A 104 4.99 -6.46 2.91
CA GLN A 104 6.18 -5.70 3.29
C GLN A 104 6.60 -5.97 4.73
N SER A 105 5.64 -6.02 5.66
CA SER A 105 5.89 -6.44 7.04
C SER A 105 6.46 -7.86 7.11
N ALA A 106 5.80 -8.83 6.46
CA ALA A 106 6.26 -10.21 6.38
C ALA A 106 7.67 -10.32 5.79
N PHE A 107 7.99 -9.53 4.77
CA PHE A 107 9.33 -9.51 4.17
C PHE A 107 10.39 -9.00 5.16
N ASN A 108 10.09 -7.93 5.90
CA ASN A 108 10.98 -7.37 6.94
C ASN A 108 11.22 -8.40 8.06
N ASN A 109 10.20 -9.16 8.43
CA ASN A 109 10.25 -10.25 9.40
C ASN A 109 10.87 -11.55 8.84
N LYS A 110 11.34 -11.53 7.58
CA LYS A 110 11.95 -12.66 6.87
C LYS A 110 10.99 -13.84 6.64
N GLU A 111 9.68 -13.60 6.72
CA GLU A 111 8.62 -14.56 6.49
C GLU A 111 8.33 -14.72 4.99
N TYR A 112 9.35 -15.06 4.19
CA TYR A 112 9.25 -15.05 2.73
C TYR A 112 8.16 -15.97 2.17
N ALA A 113 7.81 -17.04 2.88
CA ALA A 113 6.68 -17.90 2.49
C ALA A 113 5.33 -17.17 2.60
N LYS A 114 5.13 -16.33 3.64
CA LYS A 114 3.94 -15.50 3.81
C LYS A 114 3.87 -14.41 2.74
N VAL A 115 5.00 -13.78 2.39
CA VAL A 115 5.08 -12.82 1.27
C VAL A 115 4.55 -13.44 -0.03
N ILE A 116 5.00 -14.66 -0.35
CA ILE A 116 4.55 -15.38 -1.55
C ILE A 116 3.05 -15.67 -1.48
N ALA A 117 2.56 -16.17 -0.33
CA ALA A 117 1.15 -16.50 -0.14
C ALA A 117 0.23 -15.27 -0.24
N LEU A 118 0.71 -14.10 0.18
CA LEU A 118 -0.02 -12.83 0.11
C LEU A 118 -0.04 -12.25 -1.30
N LEU A 119 1.11 -12.22 -1.99
CA LEU A 119 1.25 -11.45 -3.23
C LEU A 119 0.94 -12.25 -4.51
N GLU A 120 1.30 -13.54 -4.59
CA GLU A 120 1.09 -14.33 -5.81
C GLU A 120 -0.38 -14.37 -6.26
N PRO A 121 -1.38 -14.56 -5.37
CA PRO A 121 -2.79 -14.66 -5.78
C PRO A 121 -3.40 -13.35 -6.31
N VAL A 122 -2.79 -12.21 -6.00
CA VAL A 122 -3.30 -10.88 -6.38
C VAL A 122 -2.46 -10.20 -7.46
N LEU A 123 -1.36 -10.82 -7.88
CA LEU A 123 -0.46 -10.27 -8.88
C LEU A 123 -1.17 -10.04 -10.23
N SER A 124 -1.01 -8.83 -10.78
CA SER A 124 -1.63 -8.43 -12.05
C SER A 124 -0.82 -7.36 -12.77
N ASP A 125 -1.16 -7.06 -14.04
CA ASP A 125 -0.52 -5.99 -14.83
C ASP A 125 -0.73 -4.58 -14.25
N GLN A 126 -1.71 -4.41 -13.36
CA GLN A 126 -2.00 -3.13 -12.69
C GLN A 126 -1.29 -2.96 -11.35
N ALA A 127 -0.64 -4.01 -10.84
CA ALA A 127 0.03 -3.97 -9.55
C ALA A 127 1.23 -3.01 -9.58
N HIS A 128 1.44 -2.31 -8.47
CA HIS A 128 2.59 -1.44 -8.27
C HIS A 128 3.91 -2.23 -8.44
N PRO A 129 4.96 -1.63 -9.03
CA PRO A 129 6.28 -2.25 -9.19
C PRO A 129 6.82 -2.99 -7.96
N ASN A 130 6.55 -2.47 -6.75
CA ASN A 130 7.03 -3.08 -5.52
C ASN A 130 6.40 -4.44 -5.22
N VAL A 131 5.17 -4.72 -5.67
CA VAL A 131 4.55 -6.05 -5.55
C VAL A 131 5.41 -7.08 -6.28
N PHE A 132 5.78 -6.79 -7.53
CA PHE A 132 6.67 -7.66 -8.31
C PHE A 132 8.04 -7.84 -7.64
N ARG A 133 8.67 -6.73 -7.20
CA ARG A 133 10.00 -6.78 -6.58
C ARG A 133 10.01 -7.61 -5.30
N LEU A 134 9.06 -7.38 -4.39
CA LEU A 134 8.94 -8.15 -3.14
C LEU A 134 8.72 -9.63 -3.41
N LEU A 135 7.77 -9.96 -4.29
CA LEU A 135 7.45 -11.33 -4.62
C LEU A 135 8.62 -12.07 -5.27
N ALA A 136 9.29 -11.45 -6.25
CA ALA A 136 10.45 -12.04 -6.90
C ALA A 136 11.64 -12.20 -5.92
N HIS A 137 11.84 -11.24 -5.01
CA HIS A 137 12.83 -11.38 -3.95
C HIS A 137 12.47 -12.49 -2.96
N ALA A 138 11.20 -12.62 -2.56
CA ALA A 138 10.75 -13.69 -1.67
C ALA A 138 10.94 -15.08 -2.31
N TYR A 139 10.65 -15.23 -3.60
CA TYR A 139 10.97 -16.45 -4.33
C TYR A 139 12.48 -16.74 -4.37
N ASN A 140 13.32 -15.73 -4.61
CA ASN A 140 14.78 -15.90 -4.58
C ASN A 140 15.30 -16.28 -3.18
N ARG A 141 14.72 -15.73 -2.11
CA ARG A 141 15.07 -16.06 -0.71
C ARG A 141 14.61 -17.44 -0.27
N THR A 142 13.65 -18.03 -0.99
CA THR A 142 13.15 -19.40 -0.78
C THR A 142 13.66 -20.37 -1.84
N GLU A 143 14.70 -19.98 -2.59
CA GLU A 143 15.38 -20.77 -3.63
C GLU A 143 14.49 -21.26 -4.78
N LYS A 144 13.30 -20.66 -4.92
CA LYS A 144 12.38 -20.88 -6.02
C LYS A 144 12.78 -20.00 -7.21
N PHE A 145 13.98 -20.24 -7.74
CA PHE A 145 14.59 -19.35 -8.73
C PHE A 145 13.81 -19.26 -10.05
N LYS A 146 13.15 -20.35 -10.47
CA LYS A 146 12.30 -20.35 -11.67
C LYS A 146 11.10 -19.40 -11.52
N ASP A 147 10.47 -19.38 -10.35
CA ASP A 147 9.35 -18.49 -10.05
C ASP A 147 9.83 -17.04 -9.93
N ALA A 148 10.96 -16.81 -9.26
CA ALA A 148 11.57 -15.48 -9.21
C ALA A 148 11.87 -14.94 -10.63
N LEU A 149 12.40 -15.79 -11.53
CA LEU A 149 12.67 -15.41 -12.91
C LEU A 149 11.38 -15.08 -13.67
N ARG A 150 10.32 -15.88 -13.53
CA ARG A 150 9.00 -15.62 -14.12
C ARG A 150 8.45 -14.25 -13.69
N VAL A 151 8.54 -13.91 -12.41
CA VAL A 151 8.04 -12.64 -11.88
C VAL A 151 8.88 -11.47 -12.38
N TRP A 152 10.22 -11.61 -12.45
CA TRP A 152 11.07 -10.58 -13.05
C TRP A 152 10.84 -10.39 -14.54
N ASP A 153 10.64 -11.48 -15.29
CA ASP A 153 10.29 -11.43 -16.71
C ASP A 153 8.95 -10.71 -16.92
N TRP A 154 7.98 -10.96 -16.04
CA TRP A 154 6.71 -10.22 -16.07
C TRP A 154 6.93 -8.73 -15.78
N TYR A 155 7.62 -8.42 -14.68
CA TYR A 155 7.95 -7.05 -14.32
C TYR A 155 8.62 -6.27 -15.48
N LEU A 156 9.59 -6.88 -16.14
CA LEU A 156 10.33 -6.25 -17.25
C LEU A 156 9.53 -6.16 -18.56
N ARG A 157 8.46 -6.93 -18.74
CA ARG A 157 7.51 -6.67 -19.85
C ARG A 157 6.76 -5.36 -19.65
N LEU A 158 6.45 -5.00 -18.40
CA LEU A 158 5.74 -3.76 -18.04
C LEU A 158 6.71 -2.58 -17.89
N HIS A 159 7.94 -2.83 -17.44
CA HIS A 159 8.97 -1.83 -17.17
C HIS A 159 10.30 -2.18 -17.86
N PRO A 160 10.35 -2.15 -19.20
CA PRO A 160 11.50 -2.65 -19.97
C PRO A 160 12.79 -1.86 -19.76
N ASP A 161 12.71 -0.63 -19.24
CA ASP A 161 13.87 0.24 -19.03
C ASP A 161 14.41 0.21 -17.60
N ASP A 162 13.83 -0.58 -16.69
CA ASP A 162 14.34 -0.70 -15.31
C ASP A 162 15.62 -1.55 -15.26
N GLU A 163 16.76 -0.86 -15.26
CA GLU A 163 18.09 -1.45 -15.16
C GLU A 163 18.32 -2.24 -13.87
N ALA A 164 17.70 -1.85 -12.75
CA ALA A 164 17.78 -2.63 -11.51
C ALA A 164 16.99 -3.94 -11.63
N GLY A 165 15.82 -3.89 -12.28
CA GLY A 165 15.03 -5.07 -12.65
C GLY A 165 15.83 -6.06 -13.51
N LYS A 166 16.48 -5.57 -14.58
CA LYS A 166 17.34 -6.38 -15.46
C LYS A 166 18.45 -7.08 -14.70
N ARG A 167 19.18 -6.34 -13.85
CA ARG A 167 20.25 -6.91 -13.01
C ARG A 167 19.72 -7.99 -12.05
N ASN A 168 18.58 -7.74 -11.39
CA ASN A 168 17.99 -8.71 -10.48
C ASN A 168 17.55 -9.99 -11.20
N ARG A 169 16.93 -9.85 -12.37
CA ARG A 169 16.52 -10.94 -13.25
C ARG A 169 17.72 -11.81 -13.67
N ASP A 170 18.79 -11.18 -14.15
CA ASP A 170 20.00 -11.90 -14.60
C ASP A 170 20.72 -12.59 -13.45
N ASN A 171 20.74 -11.98 -12.26
CA ASN A 171 21.28 -12.61 -11.06
C ASN A 171 20.51 -13.88 -10.67
N VAL A 172 19.18 -13.88 -10.80
CA VAL A 172 18.36 -15.08 -10.58
C VAL A 172 18.62 -16.13 -11.67
N ALA A 173 18.72 -15.73 -12.94
CA ALA A 173 18.99 -16.65 -14.04
C ALA A 173 20.31 -17.41 -13.88
N LYS A 174 21.37 -16.75 -13.40
CA LYS A 174 22.67 -17.38 -13.09
C LYS A 174 22.56 -18.50 -12.04
N LYS A 175 21.66 -18.36 -11.05
CA LYS A 175 21.44 -19.38 -10.02
C LYS A 175 20.69 -20.62 -10.50
N ILE A 176 20.09 -20.57 -11.70
CA ILE A 176 19.42 -21.73 -12.30
C ILE A 176 20.43 -22.57 -13.10
N GLY A 177 21.46 -21.93 -13.66
CA GLY A 177 22.45 -22.58 -14.54
C GLY A 177 23.75 -23.02 -13.87
N GLY A 178 23.95 -22.73 -12.58
CA GLY A 178 25.09 -23.19 -11.78
C GLY A 178 24.63 -24.14 -10.70
#